data_AF-A0A1E3P9C1-F1
#
_entry.id   AF-A0A1E3P9C1-F1
#
_cell.length_a   1.000
_cell.length_b   1.000
_cell.length_c   1.000
_cell.angle_alpha   90.00
_cell.angle_beta   90.00
_cell.angle_gamma   90.00
#
_symmetry.space_group_name_H-M   'P 1'
#
loop_
_entity.id
_entity.type
_entity.pdbx_description
1 polymer ?
#
loop_
_entity_poly.entity_id
_entity_poly.type
_entity_poly.pdbx_seq_one_letter_code
_entity_poly.pdbx_strand_id
1 'polypeptide(L)'
;PFLREFLINDPSIQHPFTKFEQVNDTTCILISSLIPLISITLVLLYQNNFQPQKILQSKQRLIKFQLSILGLILTLSITGTITVFLKNLIARPRPDFIDRCQPDPSKLTSKLLYTIDICTRPDKELILEGLRSTPSGHSSISFSGMTYLTLFLCSQWRVFSNRTRLHFLFCAALPIFIAVWIALSRTQDYRHHFGDVTMGGMIGVVVSWGCFRKIFPSVVD
;
A
#
# COMPACT_ATOMS: atom_id res chain seq x y z
N PRO A 1 19.92 5.96 -1.42
CA PRO A 1 19.59 4.52 -1.26
C PRO A 1 20.89 3.72 -1.35
N PHE A 2 20.93 2.48 -0.84
CA PHE A 2 22.07 1.58 -1.09
C PHE A 2 22.31 1.41 -2.60
N LEU A 3 23.56 1.37 -3.05
CA LEU A 3 23.91 1.21 -4.46
C LEU A 3 24.17 -0.25 -4.75
N ARG A 4 23.11 -0.98 -5.13
CA ARG A 4 23.17 -2.39 -5.43
C ARG A 4 23.75 -2.63 -6.82
N GLU A 5 24.66 -3.60 -6.93
CA GLU A 5 25.18 -4.07 -8.21
C GLU A 5 24.11 -4.85 -9.00
N PHE A 6 24.17 -4.75 -10.32
CA PHE A 6 23.23 -5.42 -11.24
C PHE A 6 23.93 -5.99 -12.47
N LEU A 7 23.26 -6.96 -13.09
CA LEU A 7 23.66 -7.58 -14.35
C LEU A 7 22.96 -6.85 -15.50
N ILE A 8 23.69 -6.49 -16.54
CA ILE A 8 23.09 -5.78 -17.70
C ILE A 8 22.20 -6.71 -18.53
N ASN A 9 22.58 -7.98 -18.61
CA ASN A 9 21.89 -9.01 -19.40
C ASN A 9 20.74 -9.69 -18.63
N ASP A 10 20.35 -9.16 -17.47
CA ASP A 10 19.24 -9.73 -16.69
C ASP A 10 17.89 -9.33 -17.32
N PRO A 11 17.11 -10.29 -17.88
CA PRO A 11 15.86 -9.98 -18.54
C PRO A 11 14.81 -9.42 -17.57
N SER A 12 14.95 -9.66 -16.26
CA SER A 12 13.98 -9.17 -15.28
C SER A 12 13.99 -7.65 -15.11
N ILE A 13 15.05 -6.96 -15.56
CA ILE A 13 15.24 -5.51 -15.41
C ILE A 13 15.33 -4.74 -16.75
N GLN A 14 14.98 -5.42 -17.85
CA GLN A 14 15.06 -4.91 -19.23
C GLN A 14 13.71 -4.46 -19.82
N HIS A 15 12.66 -4.38 -19.01
CA HIS A 15 11.38 -3.89 -19.48
C HIS A 15 11.44 -2.38 -19.81
N PRO A 16 10.56 -1.89 -20.72
CA PRO A 16 10.53 -0.46 -21.06
C PRO A 16 9.99 0.38 -19.89
N PHE A 17 10.50 1.60 -19.76
CA PHE A 17 10.02 2.57 -18.79
C PHE A 17 8.63 3.08 -19.17
N THR A 18 7.64 2.65 -18.40
CA THR A 18 6.24 3.09 -18.53
C THR A 18 6.09 4.53 -18.07
N LYS A 19 5.76 5.46 -19.00
CA LYS A 19 5.50 6.88 -18.69
C LYS A 19 4.12 7.12 -18.06
N PHE A 20 3.12 6.34 -18.47
CA PHE A 20 1.74 6.47 -18.00
C PHE A 20 1.40 5.27 -17.13
N GLU A 21 1.32 5.51 -15.83
CA GLU A 21 0.95 4.48 -14.87
C GLU A 21 -0.58 4.36 -14.81
N GLN A 22 -1.10 3.15 -14.65
CA GLN A 22 -2.55 2.95 -14.48
C GLN A 22 -3.06 3.61 -13.19
N VAL A 23 -2.26 3.53 -12.12
CA VAL A 23 -2.55 4.14 -10.82
C VAL A 23 -1.33 4.96 -10.43
N ASN A 24 -1.44 6.28 -10.48
CA ASN A 24 -0.37 7.18 -10.03
C ASN A 24 -0.27 7.17 -8.49
N ASP A 25 0.88 7.62 -7.96
CA ASP A 25 1.12 7.75 -6.52
C ASP A 25 -0.01 8.50 -5.79
N THR A 26 -0.41 9.67 -6.31
CA THR A 26 -1.48 10.49 -5.75
C THR A 26 -2.80 9.75 -5.73
N THR A 27 -3.16 9.07 -6.81
CA THR A 27 -4.40 8.29 -6.93
C THR A 27 -4.42 7.14 -5.91
N CYS A 28 -3.28 6.45 -5.74
CA CYS A 28 -3.15 5.40 -4.74
C CYS A 28 -3.41 5.93 -3.32
N ILE A 29 -2.77 7.05 -2.94
CA ILE A 29 -2.94 7.66 -1.61
C ILE A 29 -4.39 8.11 -1.41
N LEU A 30 -4.99 8.77 -2.40
CA LEU A 30 -6.38 9.23 -2.33
C LEU A 30 -7.35 8.06 -2.17
N ILE A 31 -7.24 7.00 -2.98
CA ILE A 31 -8.09 5.81 -2.87
C ILE A 31 -7.92 5.17 -1.48
N SER A 32 -6.68 5.01 -1.02
CA SER A 32 -6.35 4.33 0.23
C SER A 32 -6.73 5.11 1.49
N SER A 33 -6.99 6.41 1.39
CA SER A 33 -7.35 7.29 2.51
C SER A 33 -8.82 7.74 2.47
N LEU A 34 -9.29 8.21 1.32
CA LEU A 34 -10.65 8.77 1.18
C LEU A 34 -11.74 7.69 1.22
N ILE A 35 -11.53 6.53 0.58
CA ILE A 35 -12.55 5.46 0.61
C ILE A 35 -12.77 4.97 2.06
N PRO A 36 -11.73 4.67 2.86
CA PRO A 36 -11.92 4.37 4.27
C PRO A 36 -12.56 5.51 5.06
N LEU A 37 -12.09 6.75 4.90
CA LEU A 37 -12.61 7.91 5.62
C LEU A 37 -14.12 8.11 5.39
N ILE A 38 -14.54 8.11 4.12
CA ILE A 38 -15.94 8.27 3.73
C ILE A 38 -16.76 7.10 4.26
N SER A 39 -16.29 5.88 4.09
CA SER A 39 -17.01 4.67 4.50
C SER A 39 -17.21 4.60 6.02
N ILE A 40 -16.16 4.90 6.80
CA ILE A 40 -16.22 4.99 8.26
C ILE A 40 -17.24 6.05 8.69
N THR A 41 -17.19 7.23 8.07
CA THR A 41 -18.10 8.34 8.37
C THR A 41 -19.55 7.95 8.09
N LEU A 42 -19.84 7.39 6.91
CA LEU A 42 -21.19 6.98 6.52
C LEU A 42 -21.76 5.90 7.44
N VAL A 43 -20.97 4.89 7.80
CA VAL A 43 -21.42 3.81 8.70
C VAL A 43 -21.75 4.36 10.09
N LEU A 44 -20.93 5.26 10.63
CA LEU A 44 -21.17 5.85 11.95
C LEU A 44 -22.34 6.83 11.95
N LEU A 45 -22.55 7.59 10.87
CA LEU A 45 -23.71 8.47 10.69
C LEU A 45 -25.01 7.66 10.55
N TYR A 46 -25.00 6.57 9.79
CA TYR A 46 -26.16 5.69 9.65
C TYR A 46 -26.58 5.08 11.00
N GLN A 47 -25.61 4.61 11.79
CA GLN A 47 -25.85 4.12 13.15
C GLN A 47 -26.42 5.20 14.08
N ASN A 48 -26.12 6.48 13.85
CA ASN A 48 -26.61 7.60 14.65
C ASN A 48 -28.13 7.83 14.46
N ASN A 49 -28.63 7.72 13.23
CA ASN A 49 -30.03 8.02 12.90
C ASN A 49 -31.04 7.00 13.46
N PHE A 50 -30.62 5.74 13.65
CA PHE A 50 -31.51 4.68 14.14
C PHE A 50 -31.59 4.58 15.68
N GLN A 51 -30.79 5.35 16.41
CA GLN A 51 -30.80 5.36 17.88
C GLN A 51 -30.80 6.80 18.42
N PRO A 52 -31.98 7.43 18.59
CA PRO A 52 -32.09 8.74 19.25
C PRO A 52 -31.65 8.60 20.72
N GLN A 53 -30.63 9.34 21.16
CA GLN A 53 -29.94 9.03 22.41
C GLN A 53 -29.45 10.22 23.25
N LYS A 54 -29.34 9.95 24.55
CA LYS A 54 -28.95 10.85 25.67
C LYS A 54 -27.50 11.35 25.51
N ILE A 55 -27.18 12.50 26.12
CA ILE A 55 -25.87 13.22 26.02
C ILE A 55 -24.64 12.31 26.22
N LEU A 56 -24.69 11.35 27.15
CA LEU A 56 -23.57 10.43 27.44
C LEU A 56 -23.22 9.52 26.25
N GLN A 57 -24.24 9.06 25.52
CA GLN A 57 -24.06 8.18 24.35
C GLN A 57 -23.52 8.97 23.13
N SER A 58 -23.86 10.25 23.00
CA SER A 58 -23.31 11.13 21.97
C SER A 58 -21.79 11.34 22.14
N LYS A 59 -21.29 11.47 23.38
CA LYS A 59 -19.85 11.57 23.66
C LYS A 59 -19.10 10.30 23.26
N GLN A 60 -19.63 9.12 23.57
CA GLN A 60 -19.01 7.83 23.21
C GLN A 60 -18.93 7.63 21.70
N ARG A 61 -19.93 8.08 20.93
CA ARG A 61 -19.93 8.03 19.46
C ARG A 61 -18.83 8.91 18.85
N LEU A 62 -18.68 10.14 19.35
CA LEU A 62 -17.63 11.06 18.87
C LEU A 62 -16.22 10.50 19.16
N ILE A 63 -16.02 9.93 20.35
CA ILE A 63 -14.75 9.26 20.69
C ILE A 63 -14.47 8.12 19.71
N LYS A 64 -15.47 7.27 19.42
CA LYS A 64 -15.32 6.18 18.44
C LYS A 64 -14.96 6.69 17.04
N PHE A 65 -15.59 7.77 16.59
CA PHE A 65 -15.26 8.41 15.31
C PHE A 65 -13.82 8.91 15.28
N GLN A 66 -13.40 9.66 16.30
CA GLN A 66 -12.04 10.18 16.43
C GLN A 66 -10.99 9.05 16.46
N LEU A 67 -11.24 8.00 17.23
CA LEU A 67 -10.37 6.82 17.28
C LEU A 67 -10.30 6.07 15.94
N SER A 68 -11.43 5.98 15.21
CA SER A 68 -11.47 5.33 13.90
C SER A 68 -10.62 6.07 12.87
N ILE A 69 -10.68 7.41 12.85
CA ILE A 69 -9.88 8.24 11.96
C ILE A 69 -8.41 8.23 12.39
N LEU A 70 -8.14 8.38 13.69
CA LEU A 70 -6.78 8.33 14.22
C LEU A 70 -6.09 7.01 13.87
N GLY A 71 -6.81 5.88 13.98
CA GLY A 71 -6.28 4.58 13.60
C GLY A 71 -6.00 4.43 12.12
N LEU A 72 -6.82 5.03 11.25
CA LEU A 72 -6.56 5.05 9.81
C LEU A 72 -5.29 5.85 9.48
N ILE A 73 -5.17 7.05 10.04
CA ILE A 73 -3.99 7.91 9.85
C ILE A 73 -2.73 7.19 10.35
N LEU A 74 -2.77 6.65 11.57
CA LEU A 74 -1.66 5.92 12.16
C LEU A 74 -1.23 4.72 11.30
N THR A 75 -2.19 3.95 10.80
CA THR A 75 -1.97 2.79 9.93
C THR A 75 -1.24 3.20 8.65
N LEU A 76 -1.71 4.25 7.97
CA LEU A 76 -1.12 4.76 6.73
C LEU A 76 0.28 5.33 6.97
N SER A 77 0.47 6.12 8.03
CA SER A 77 1.76 6.73 8.38
C SER A 77 2.81 5.67 8.71
N ILE A 78 2.51 4.72 9.60
CA ILE A 78 3.45 3.64 9.97
C ILE A 78 3.81 2.81 8.73
N THR A 79 2.82 2.43 7.92
CA THR A 79 3.05 1.65 6.71
C THR A 79 3.95 2.41 5.72
N GLY A 80 3.68 3.70 5.51
CA GLY A 80 4.49 4.56 4.65
C GLY A 80 5.94 4.66 5.12
N THR A 81 6.17 4.92 6.41
CA THR A 81 7.51 5.01 6.99
C THR A 81 8.29 3.72 6.84
N ILE A 82 7.69 2.57 7.20
CA ILE A 82 8.32 1.25 7.07
C ILE A 82 8.67 0.97 5.61
N THR A 83 7.74 1.25 4.69
CA THR A 83 7.95 1.02 3.25
C THR A 83 9.11 1.85 2.71
N VAL A 84 9.15 3.15 3.00
CA VAL A 84 10.21 4.05 2.52
C VAL A 84 11.56 3.67 3.12
N PHE A 85 11.59 3.30 4.41
CA PHE A 85 12.80 2.83 5.07
C PHE A 85 13.35 1.57 4.37
N LEU A 86 12.51 0.54 4.19
CA LEU A 86 12.91 -0.70 3.53
C LEU A 86 13.31 -0.49 2.06
N LYS A 87 12.64 0.40 1.33
CA LYS A 87 13.00 0.76 -0.05
C LYS A 87 14.45 1.25 -0.17
N ASN A 88 14.89 2.07 0.78
CA ASN A 88 16.25 2.60 0.74
C ASN A 88 17.31 1.60 1.22
N LEU A 89 16.92 0.63 2.07
CA LEU A 89 17.80 -0.45 2.55
C LEU A 89 18.00 -1.57 1.52
N ILE A 90 16.90 -2.09 0.96
CA ILE A 90 16.95 -3.25 0.04
C ILE A 90 17.52 -2.83 -1.32
N ALA A 91 17.15 -1.63 -1.78
CA ALA A 91 17.60 -1.01 -3.03
C ALA A 91 17.61 -1.95 -4.26
N ARG A 92 16.54 -2.75 -4.42
CA ARG A 92 16.40 -3.66 -5.56
C ARG A 92 16.08 -2.87 -6.85
N PRO A 93 16.80 -3.11 -7.96
CA PRO A 93 16.45 -2.57 -9.27
C PRO A 93 15.02 -2.93 -9.68
N ARG A 94 14.33 -1.99 -10.33
CA ARG A 94 13.00 -2.19 -10.92
C ARG A 94 13.08 -3.00 -12.21
N PRO A 95 11.94 -3.58 -12.65
CA PRO A 95 11.90 -4.25 -13.94
C PRO A 95 12.22 -3.35 -15.14
N ASP A 96 12.05 -2.03 -14.99
CA ASP A 96 12.35 -1.01 -16.00
C ASP A 96 13.70 -0.30 -15.81
N PHE A 97 14.60 -0.87 -15.00
CA PHE A 97 15.80 -0.16 -14.54
C PHE A 97 16.82 0.12 -15.66
N ILE A 98 17.05 -0.81 -16.58
CA ILE A 98 18.03 -0.61 -17.66
C ILE A 98 17.61 0.52 -18.59
N ASP A 99 16.32 0.64 -18.89
CA ASP A 99 15.78 1.73 -19.71
C ASP A 99 15.82 3.10 -19.00
N ARG A 100 15.77 3.11 -17.66
CA ARG A 100 16.05 4.32 -16.86
C ARG A 100 17.52 4.71 -16.88
N CYS A 101 18.41 3.72 -16.76
CA CYS A 101 19.86 3.92 -16.64
C CYS A 101 20.50 4.41 -17.95
N GLN A 102 20.09 3.84 -19.10
CA GLN A 102 20.72 4.07 -20.40
C GLN A 102 22.24 3.86 -20.32
N PRO A 103 22.71 2.60 -20.19
CA PRO A 103 24.11 2.31 -19.93
C PRO A 103 25.02 2.78 -21.07
N ASP A 104 26.17 3.34 -20.72
CA ASP A 104 27.19 3.80 -21.65
C ASP A 104 27.94 2.60 -22.25
N PRO A 105 27.86 2.35 -23.58
CA PRO A 105 28.56 1.23 -24.19
C PRO A 105 30.09 1.30 -24.00
N SER A 106 30.66 2.50 -23.83
CA SER A 106 32.10 2.67 -23.61
C SER A 106 32.58 2.17 -22.24
N LYS A 107 31.69 2.16 -21.25
CA LYS A 107 31.97 1.71 -19.87
C LYS A 107 31.69 0.22 -19.65
N LEU A 108 31.13 -0.46 -20.66
CA LEU A 108 30.87 -1.89 -20.64
C LEU A 108 32.16 -2.67 -20.84
N THR A 109 32.92 -2.84 -19.75
CA THR A 109 34.04 -3.78 -19.69
C THR A 109 33.51 -5.22 -19.62
N SER A 110 34.33 -6.26 -19.77
CA SER A 110 33.93 -7.68 -19.57
C SER A 110 33.59 -8.08 -18.12
N LYS A 111 33.18 -7.11 -17.28
CA LYS A 111 32.73 -7.36 -15.91
C LYS A 111 31.34 -7.98 -15.92
N LEU A 112 31.08 -8.87 -14.96
CA LEU A 112 29.77 -9.47 -14.79
C LEU A 112 28.77 -8.48 -14.18
N LEU A 113 29.19 -7.76 -13.14
CA LEU A 113 28.36 -6.87 -12.33
C LEU A 113 28.78 -5.41 -12.46
N TYR A 114 27.79 -4.50 -12.42
CA TYR A 114 27.99 -3.06 -12.53
C TYR A 114 27.16 -2.28 -11.51
N THR A 115 27.59 -1.06 -11.24
CA THR A 115 26.91 -0.05 -10.42
C THR A 115 26.29 1.03 -11.31
N ILE A 116 25.59 2.00 -10.71
CA ILE A 116 24.94 3.12 -11.42
C ILE A 116 25.91 4.05 -12.18
N ASP A 117 27.23 3.90 -12.00
CA ASP A 117 28.26 4.76 -12.61
C ASP A 117 28.34 4.61 -14.14
N ILE A 118 27.77 3.52 -14.67
CA ILE A 118 27.66 3.27 -16.11
C ILE A 118 26.50 4.01 -16.77
N CYS A 119 25.53 4.52 -15.98
CA CYS A 119 24.34 5.18 -16.51
C CYS A 119 24.71 6.53 -17.14
N THR A 120 24.12 6.85 -18.30
CA THR A 120 24.38 8.11 -19.03
C THR A 120 23.31 9.17 -18.81
N ARG A 121 22.12 8.79 -18.35
CA ARG A 121 20.99 9.72 -18.20
C ARG A 121 21.34 10.83 -17.18
N PRO A 122 21.12 12.12 -17.51
CA PRO A 122 21.47 13.23 -16.62
C PRO A 122 20.62 13.28 -15.35
N ASP A 123 19.37 12.82 -15.44
CA ASP A 123 18.44 12.76 -14.31
C ASP A 123 18.80 11.62 -13.35
N LYS A 124 19.63 11.95 -12.36
CA LYS A 124 20.07 11.02 -11.31
C LYS A 124 18.93 10.59 -10.40
N GLU A 125 17.91 11.42 -10.20
CA GLU A 125 16.79 11.06 -9.33
C GLU A 125 15.97 9.93 -9.95
N LEU A 126 15.75 9.98 -11.25
CA LEU A 126 15.05 8.92 -11.98
C LEU A 126 15.80 7.58 -11.93
N ILE A 127 17.13 7.61 -11.99
CA ILE A 127 17.99 6.42 -11.85
C ILE A 127 17.89 5.87 -10.42
N LEU A 128 18.03 6.72 -9.40
CA LEU A 128 17.95 6.33 -7.99
C LEU A 128 16.56 5.78 -7.63
N GLU A 129 15.51 6.33 -8.22
CA GLU A 129 14.14 5.82 -8.06
C GLU A 129 13.97 4.44 -8.70
N GLY A 130 14.73 4.17 -9.78
CA GLY A 130 14.85 2.86 -10.40
C GLY A 130 15.45 1.78 -9.48
N LEU A 131 16.17 2.15 -8.42
CA LEU A 131 16.68 1.21 -7.39
C LEU A 131 15.69 1.00 -6.23
N ARG A 132 14.52 1.66 -6.22
CA ARG A 132 13.54 1.55 -5.14
C ARG A 132 12.36 0.68 -5.55
N SER A 133 12.62 -0.57 -5.94
CA SER A 133 11.56 -1.53 -6.27
C SER A 133 10.96 -2.18 -5.02
N THR A 134 11.76 -2.71 -4.10
CA THR A 134 11.23 -3.51 -2.97
C THR A 134 11.20 -2.70 -1.67
N PRO A 135 10.10 -2.71 -0.89
CA PRO A 135 8.76 -3.21 -1.21
C PRO A 135 7.94 -2.20 -2.05
N SER A 136 6.84 -2.66 -2.66
CA SER A 136 5.93 -1.78 -3.40
C SER A 136 5.15 -0.86 -2.46
N GLY A 137 5.29 0.46 -2.66
CA GLY A 137 4.57 1.46 -1.88
C GLY A 137 3.08 1.56 -2.21
N HIS A 138 2.71 1.33 -3.47
CA HIS A 138 1.30 1.25 -3.86
C HIS A 138 0.61 0.06 -3.19
N SER A 139 1.29 -1.10 -3.19
CA SER A 139 0.75 -2.29 -2.55
C SER A 139 0.66 -2.11 -1.03
N SER A 140 1.70 -1.61 -0.36
CA SER A 140 1.64 -1.46 1.09
C SER A 140 0.58 -0.46 1.56
N ILE A 141 0.54 0.73 0.95
CA ILE A 141 -0.44 1.77 1.30
C ILE A 141 -1.87 1.30 1.00
N SER A 142 -2.15 0.74 -0.18
CA SER A 142 -3.49 0.27 -0.52
C SER A 142 -3.96 -0.87 0.38
N PHE A 143 -3.13 -1.89 0.63
CA PHE A 143 -3.50 -2.96 1.56
C PHE A 143 -3.68 -2.44 2.99
N SER A 144 -2.89 -1.48 3.46
CA SER A 144 -3.04 -0.93 4.82
C SER A 144 -4.38 -0.22 5.03
N GLY A 145 -4.76 0.69 4.12
CA GLY A 145 -6.00 1.45 4.21
C GLY A 145 -7.24 0.57 3.98
N MET A 146 -7.20 -0.30 2.98
CA MET A 146 -8.33 -1.18 2.66
C MET A 146 -8.52 -2.29 3.69
N THR A 147 -7.44 -2.88 4.22
CA THR A 147 -7.54 -3.85 5.32
C THR A 147 -8.11 -3.19 6.57
N TYR A 148 -7.73 -1.93 6.84
CA TYR A 148 -8.25 -1.19 8.00
C TYR A 148 -9.76 -0.99 7.86
N LEU A 149 -10.22 -0.60 6.68
CA LEU A 149 -11.64 -0.50 6.37
C LEU A 149 -12.36 -1.84 6.49
N THR A 150 -11.80 -2.93 5.95
CA THR A 150 -12.38 -4.27 6.07
C THR A 150 -12.53 -4.70 7.52
N LEU A 151 -11.49 -4.52 8.36
CA LEU A 151 -11.57 -4.82 9.79
C LEU A 151 -12.62 -3.96 10.50
N PHE A 152 -12.69 -2.67 10.16
CA PHE A 152 -13.72 -1.78 10.69
C PHE A 152 -15.13 -2.26 10.34
N LEU A 153 -15.40 -2.55 9.06
CA LEU A 153 -16.72 -3.02 8.60
C LEU A 153 -17.09 -4.37 9.24
N CYS A 154 -16.15 -5.32 9.31
CA CYS A 154 -16.34 -6.60 9.98
C CYS A 154 -16.73 -6.42 11.46
N SER A 155 -16.08 -5.48 12.16
CA SER A 155 -16.40 -5.14 13.55
C SER A 155 -17.78 -4.48 13.68
N GLN A 156 -18.12 -3.54 12.80
CA GLN A 156 -19.41 -2.83 12.87
C GLN A 156 -20.61 -3.71 12.56
N TRP A 157 -20.47 -4.63 11.60
CA TRP A 157 -21.56 -5.51 11.15
C TRP A 157 -21.58 -6.86 11.84
N ARG A 158 -20.64 -7.12 12.77
CA ARG A 158 -20.53 -8.40 13.50
C ARG A 158 -20.57 -9.60 12.56
N VAL A 159 -19.78 -9.54 11.49
CA VAL A 159 -19.85 -10.49 10.36
C VAL A 159 -19.63 -11.94 10.78
N PHE A 160 -18.84 -12.17 11.83
CA PHE A 160 -18.58 -13.51 12.37
C PHE A 160 -19.64 -14.02 13.36
N SER A 161 -20.73 -13.28 13.59
CA SER A 161 -21.86 -13.78 14.36
C SER A 161 -22.71 -14.73 13.50
N ASN A 162 -23.18 -15.85 14.09
CA ASN A 162 -24.04 -16.83 13.42
C ASN A 162 -25.36 -16.26 12.86
N ARG A 163 -25.72 -15.02 13.19
CA ARG A 163 -26.93 -14.34 12.75
C ARG A 163 -26.73 -13.39 11.57
N THR A 164 -25.48 -13.18 11.13
CA THR A 164 -25.18 -12.18 10.11
C THR A 164 -25.40 -12.72 8.71
N ARG A 165 -26.05 -11.93 7.85
CA ARG A 165 -26.34 -12.32 6.46
C ARG A 165 -25.06 -12.28 5.62
N LEU A 166 -24.91 -13.25 4.72
CA LEU A 166 -23.70 -13.46 3.91
C LEU A 166 -23.28 -12.22 3.09
N HIS A 167 -24.22 -11.39 2.64
CA HIS A 167 -23.88 -10.18 1.88
C HIS A 167 -23.04 -9.16 2.67
N PHE A 168 -23.16 -9.10 4.00
CA PHE A 168 -22.31 -8.21 4.81
C PHE A 168 -20.85 -8.66 4.79
N LEU A 169 -20.59 -9.97 4.69
CA LEU A 169 -19.23 -10.50 4.52
C LEU A 169 -18.64 -10.06 3.17
N PHE A 170 -19.40 -10.22 2.08
CA PHE A 170 -18.94 -9.78 0.76
C PHE A 170 -18.70 -8.28 0.72
N CYS A 171 -19.62 -7.46 1.24
CA CYS A 171 -19.45 -6.01 1.31
C CYS A 171 -18.22 -5.61 2.13
N ALA A 172 -17.93 -6.30 3.23
CA ALA A 172 -16.75 -6.01 4.06
C ALA A 172 -15.44 -6.43 3.38
N ALA A 173 -15.47 -7.41 2.47
CA ALA A 173 -14.32 -7.88 1.71
C ALA A 173 -14.03 -7.07 0.44
N LEU A 174 -15.00 -6.32 -0.11
CA LEU A 174 -14.82 -5.49 -1.31
C LEU A 174 -13.58 -4.58 -1.29
N PRO A 175 -13.22 -3.89 -0.20
CA PRO A 175 -12.02 -3.06 -0.13
C PRO A 175 -10.73 -3.81 -0.50
N ILE A 176 -10.63 -5.10 -0.14
CA ILE A 176 -9.44 -5.91 -0.45
C ILE A 176 -9.26 -6.07 -1.96
N PHE A 177 -10.34 -6.21 -2.73
CA PHE A 177 -10.25 -6.29 -4.19
C PHE A 177 -9.69 -5.01 -4.80
N ILE A 178 -10.00 -3.85 -4.23
CA ILE A 178 -9.43 -2.56 -4.65
C ILE A 178 -7.91 -2.56 -4.42
N ALA A 179 -7.46 -3.03 -3.24
CA ALA A 179 -6.03 -3.14 -2.94
C ALA A 179 -5.31 -4.11 -3.88
N VAL A 180 -5.92 -5.28 -4.17
CA VAL A 180 -5.39 -6.26 -5.12
C VAL A 180 -5.26 -5.66 -6.52
N TRP A 181 -6.27 -4.92 -7.01
CA TRP A 181 -6.20 -4.27 -8.31
C TRP A 181 -5.07 -3.23 -8.39
N ILE A 182 -4.94 -2.35 -7.39
CA ILE A 182 -3.83 -1.37 -7.31
C ILE A 182 -2.48 -2.08 -7.30
N ALA A 183 -2.35 -3.14 -6.51
CA ALA A 183 -1.14 -3.95 -6.41
C ALA A 183 -0.75 -4.60 -7.75
N LEU A 184 -1.71 -5.23 -8.44
CA LEU A 184 -1.48 -5.87 -9.74
C LEU A 184 -1.13 -4.87 -10.84
N SER A 185 -1.70 -3.65 -10.82
CA SER A 185 -1.36 -2.59 -11.79
C SER A 185 0.15 -2.30 -11.83
N ARG A 186 0.85 -2.45 -10.69
CA ARG A 186 2.30 -2.21 -10.61
C ARG A 186 3.14 -3.25 -11.34
N THR A 187 2.63 -4.48 -11.42
CA THR A 187 3.27 -5.55 -12.19
C THR A 187 3.04 -5.37 -13.68
N GLN A 188 1.84 -4.91 -14.06
CA GLN A 188 1.48 -4.60 -15.45
C GLN A 188 2.26 -3.40 -15.99
N ASP A 189 2.53 -2.40 -15.15
CA ASP A 189 3.31 -1.21 -15.51
C ASP A 189 4.83 -1.44 -15.45
N TYR A 190 5.30 -2.67 -15.16
CA TYR A 190 6.71 -3.03 -14.99
C TYR A 190 7.46 -2.21 -13.93
N ARG A 191 6.76 -1.70 -12.92
CA ARG A 191 7.37 -0.93 -11.82
C ARG A 191 7.85 -1.81 -10.67
N HIS A 192 7.25 -2.97 -10.50
CA HIS A 192 7.53 -3.87 -9.39
C HIS A 192 7.47 -5.32 -9.84
N HIS A 193 8.35 -6.15 -9.28
CA HIS A 193 8.22 -7.59 -9.39
C HIS A 193 7.08 -8.07 -8.49
N PHE A 194 6.56 -9.26 -8.77
CA PHE A 194 5.50 -9.86 -7.96
C PHE A 194 5.86 -9.94 -6.47
N GLY A 195 7.10 -10.35 -6.15
CA GLY A 195 7.60 -10.41 -4.77
C GLY A 195 7.63 -9.06 -4.04
N ASP A 196 7.82 -7.96 -4.77
CA ASP A 196 7.83 -6.61 -4.19
C ASP A 196 6.42 -6.17 -3.79
N VAL A 197 5.44 -6.58 -4.60
CA VAL A 197 4.01 -6.34 -4.39
C VAL A 197 3.50 -7.21 -3.23
N THR A 198 3.83 -8.50 -3.18
CA THR A 198 3.41 -9.38 -2.08
C THR A 198 3.98 -8.91 -0.74
N MET A 199 5.28 -8.55 -0.69
CA MET A 199 5.90 -8.02 0.53
C MET A 199 5.24 -6.70 0.96
N GLY A 200 4.96 -5.80 0.02
CA GLY A 200 4.22 -4.57 0.29
C GLY A 200 2.84 -4.86 0.90
N GLY A 201 2.06 -5.75 0.28
CA GLY A 201 0.75 -6.15 0.78
C GLY A 201 0.80 -6.74 2.20
N MET A 202 1.76 -7.63 2.48
CA MET A 202 1.96 -8.20 3.82
C MET A 202 2.23 -7.13 4.88
N ILE A 203 3.12 -6.16 4.59
CA ILE A 203 3.39 -5.04 5.49
C ILE A 203 2.09 -4.28 5.80
N GLY A 204 1.32 -3.95 4.76
CA GLY A 204 0.07 -3.22 4.92
C GLY A 204 -0.95 -3.96 5.78
N VAL A 205 -1.14 -5.27 5.55
CA VAL A 205 -2.05 -6.11 6.34
C VAL A 205 -1.63 -6.20 7.81
N VAL A 206 -0.35 -6.46 8.07
CA VAL A 206 0.19 -6.64 9.43
C VAL A 206 0.08 -5.35 10.23
N VAL A 207 0.48 -4.21 9.65
CA VAL A 207 0.41 -2.90 10.31
C VAL A 207 -1.04 -2.53 10.59
N SER A 208 -1.93 -2.73 9.62
CA SER A 208 -3.36 -2.45 9.74
C SER A 208 -4.01 -3.27 10.85
N TRP A 209 -3.76 -4.58 10.88
CA TRP A 209 -4.24 -5.46 11.94
C TRP A 209 -3.73 -5.04 13.32
N GLY A 210 -2.43 -4.76 13.46
CA GLY A 210 -1.83 -4.33 14.72
C GLY A 210 -2.39 -2.99 15.23
N CYS A 211 -2.52 -2.00 14.35
CA CYS A 211 -3.10 -0.69 14.69
C CYS A 211 -4.58 -0.81 15.07
N PHE A 212 -5.35 -1.59 14.30
CA PHE A 212 -6.77 -1.80 14.56
C PHE A 212 -6.99 -2.48 15.92
N ARG A 213 -6.26 -3.55 16.22
CA ARG A 213 -6.34 -4.28 17.50
C ARG A 213 -5.92 -3.45 18.71
N LYS A 214 -5.04 -2.47 18.52
CA LYS A 214 -4.63 -1.54 19.59
C LYS A 214 -5.72 -0.54 19.95
N ILE A 215 -6.57 -0.18 18.99
CA ILE A 215 -7.61 0.85 19.14
C ILE A 215 -8.97 0.24 19.49
N PHE A 216 -9.31 -0.90 18.89
CA PHE A 216 -10.57 -1.59 19.10
C PHE A 216 -10.32 -2.97 19.76
N PRO A 217 -11.01 -3.30 20.87
CA PRO A 217 -10.93 -4.63 21.47
C PRO A 217 -11.46 -5.71 20.51
N SER A 218 -11.25 -6.98 20.88
CA SER A 218 -11.35 -8.12 19.99
C SER A 218 -12.63 -8.20 19.15
N VAL A 219 -12.49 -8.53 17.86
CA VAL A 219 -13.62 -8.77 16.93
C VAL A 219 -14.34 -10.11 17.26
N VAL A 220 -13.74 -10.94 18.11
CA VAL A 220 -14.16 -12.32 18.41
C VAL A 220 -14.83 -12.45 19.79
N ASP A 221 -14.85 -11.37 20.59
CA ASP A 221 -15.44 -11.37 21.94
C ASP A 221 -16.75 -10.56 21.97
#